data_AF-V9XWX7-F1
#
_entry.id   AF-V9XWX7-F1
#
_cell.length_a   1.000
_cell.length_b   1.000
_cell.length_c   1.000
_cell.angle_alpha   90.00
_cell.angle_beta   90.00
_cell.angle_gamma   90.00
#
_symmetry.space_group_name_H-M   'P 1'
#
loop_
_entity.id
_entity.type
_entity.pdbx_description
1 polymer ?
#
loop_
_entity_poly.entity_id
_entity_poly.type
_entity_poly.pdbx_seq_one_letter_code
_entity_poly.pdbx_strand_id
1 'polypeptide(L)'
;MLYTREAWAYAKQGRVSAFRRATSKAEDALADATPDQEPYWIGYFDHAELAGVTGGRLLELAHHQPQLASETAGHIQRAIQRRRPQRLRSAALDRIGLAEARLIEGEVEEATRLGLDAVDTAEQTPSDRVRVKLTEFYAHTHAAADVSVVQELRGRLHDVLSARPA
;
A
#
# COMPACT_ATOMS: atom_id res chain seq x y z
N MET A 1 7.86 10.63 13.56
CA MET A 1 7.74 10.97 12.11
C MET A 1 9.05 11.23 11.38
N LEU A 2 10.08 11.86 11.96
CA LEU A 2 11.34 12.13 11.23
C LEU A 2 11.99 10.85 10.66
N TYR A 3 12.03 9.78 11.45
CA TYR A 3 12.57 8.49 11.02
C TYR A 3 11.85 7.87 9.82
N THR A 4 10.55 8.15 9.59
CA THR A 4 9.86 7.65 8.40
C THR A 4 10.30 8.40 7.14
N ARG A 5 10.65 9.68 7.27
CA ARG A 5 11.24 10.47 6.17
C ARG A 5 12.66 10.00 5.86
N GLU A 6 13.45 9.71 6.89
CA GLU A 6 14.78 9.12 6.73
C GLU A 6 14.69 7.75 6.02
N ALA A 7 13.79 6.87 6.48
CA ALA A 7 13.53 5.59 5.85
C ALA A 7 13.19 5.77 4.37
N TRP A 8 12.29 6.70 4.04
CA TRP A 8 11.92 6.97 2.65
C TRP A 8 13.13 7.36 1.79
N ALA A 9 14.01 8.22 2.28
CA ALA A 9 15.22 8.59 1.56
C ALA A 9 16.10 7.37 1.25
N TYR A 10 16.24 6.43 2.20
CA TYR A 10 16.96 5.18 1.96
C TYR A 10 16.25 4.25 0.96
N ALA A 11 14.93 4.16 1.01
CA ALA A 11 14.16 3.38 0.03
C ALA A 11 14.37 3.91 -1.40
N LYS A 12 14.34 5.24 -1.59
CA LYS A 12 14.65 5.85 -2.90
C LYS A 12 16.07 5.60 -3.39
N GLN A 13 17.01 5.33 -2.49
CA GLN A 13 18.39 4.96 -2.81
C GLN A 13 18.59 3.43 -2.95
N GLY A 14 17.55 2.61 -2.77
CA GLY A 14 17.68 1.14 -2.76
C GLY A 14 18.42 0.57 -1.54
N ARG A 15 18.66 1.38 -0.50
CA ARG A 15 19.45 1.01 0.69
C ARG A 15 18.59 0.28 1.73
N VAL A 16 18.19 -0.95 1.43
CA VAL A 16 17.22 -1.75 2.21
C VAL A 16 17.59 -1.87 3.69
N SER A 17 18.85 -2.16 4.03
CA SER A 17 19.26 -2.29 5.45
C SER A 17 19.15 -0.96 6.21
N ALA A 18 19.42 0.17 5.55
CA ALA A 18 19.28 1.49 6.17
C ALA A 18 17.81 1.89 6.31
N PHE A 19 16.99 1.57 5.30
CA PHE A 19 15.53 1.68 5.35
C PHE A 19 14.97 0.94 6.57
N ARG A 20 15.28 -0.36 6.73
CA ARG A 20 14.77 -1.17 7.87
C ARG A 20 15.17 -0.60 9.22
N ARG A 21 16.43 -0.15 9.38
CA ARG A 21 16.88 0.47 10.63
C ARG A 21 16.13 1.77 10.95
N ALA A 22 15.92 2.64 9.95
CA ALA A 22 15.17 3.87 10.15
C ALA A 22 13.69 3.58 10.46
N THR A 23 13.09 2.58 9.81
CA THR A 23 11.73 2.10 10.12
C THR A 23 11.63 1.60 11.56
N SER A 24 12.58 0.78 12.03
CA SER A 24 12.61 0.31 13.42
C SER A 24 12.63 1.48 14.41
N LYS A 25 13.45 2.50 14.17
CA LYS A 25 13.45 3.70 15.02
C LYS A 25 12.12 4.47 14.99
N ALA A 26 11.40 4.43 13.87
CA ALA A 26 10.06 5.01 13.78
C ALA A 26 9.03 4.20 14.57
N GLU A 27 9.17 2.87 14.58
CA GLU A 27 8.34 1.96 15.38
C GLU A 27 8.59 2.18 16.88
N ASP A 28 9.84 2.24 17.32
CA ASP A 28 10.23 2.51 18.71
C ASP A 28 9.67 3.87 19.17
N ALA A 29 9.88 4.93 18.37
CA ALA A 29 9.39 6.27 18.70
C ALA A 29 7.86 6.36 18.75
N LEU A 30 7.15 5.52 17.99
CA LEU A 30 5.69 5.46 18.06
C LEU A 30 5.22 4.64 19.27
N ALA A 31 5.94 3.58 19.64
CA ALA A 31 5.63 2.77 20.81
C ALA A 31 5.83 3.54 22.13
N ASP A 32 6.81 4.44 22.17
CA ASP A 32 7.10 5.30 23.32
C ASP A 32 6.14 6.52 23.42
N ALA A 33 5.36 6.80 22.37
CA ALA A 33 4.47 7.96 22.33
C ALA A 33 3.27 7.77 23.28
N THR A 34 2.88 8.84 23.97
CA THR A 34 1.68 8.86 24.83
C THR A 34 0.56 9.61 24.11
N PRO A 35 -0.49 8.93 23.59
CA PRO A 35 -1.46 9.54 22.68
C PRO A 35 -2.10 10.84 23.19
N ASP A 36 -2.41 10.92 24.48
CA ASP A 36 -3.06 12.09 25.09
C ASP A 36 -2.11 13.28 25.32
N GLN A 37 -0.80 13.07 25.17
CA GLN A 37 0.23 14.11 25.29
C GLN A 37 0.73 14.58 23.93
N GLU A 38 0.34 13.90 22.84
CA GLU A 38 0.75 14.26 21.50
C GLU A 38 -0.04 15.46 20.96
N PRO A 39 0.58 16.35 20.17
CA PRO A 39 -0.14 17.42 19.50
C PRO A 39 -1.27 16.89 18.61
N TYR A 40 -2.42 17.57 18.59
CA TYR A 40 -3.60 17.12 17.83
C TYR A 40 -3.31 16.84 16.34
N TRP A 41 -2.35 17.56 15.74
CA TRP A 41 -2.02 17.43 14.32
C TRP A 41 -1.35 16.08 13.97
N ILE A 42 -0.77 15.35 14.93
CA ILE A 42 -0.14 14.05 14.68
C ILE A 42 -1.05 12.87 15.01
N GLY A 43 -2.22 13.09 15.62
CA GLY A 43 -3.12 12.01 16.06
C GLY A 43 -3.61 11.06 14.95
N TYR A 44 -3.39 11.44 13.69
CA TYR A 44 -3.64 10.59 12.53
C TYR A 44 -2.59 9.49 12.32
N PHE A 45 -1.37 9.68 12.86
CA PHE A 45 -0.22 8.82 12.65
C PHE A 45 -0.16 7.74 13.72
N ASP A 46 -0.84 6.62 13.46
CA ASP A 46 -0.91 5.46 14.34
C ASP A 46 -0.12 4.26 13.77
N HIS A 47 -0.17 3.12 14.46
CA HIS A 47 0.50 1.91 14.00
C HIS A 47 -0.01 1.41 12.64
N ALA A 48 -1.25 1.70 12.26
CA ALA A 48 -1.77 1.36 10.94
C ALA A 48 -1.13 2.26 9.88
N GLU A 49 -1.03 3.55 10.15
CA GLU A 49 -0.38 4.52 9.26
C GLU A 49 1.10 4.19 9.07
N LEU A 50 1.84 3.92 10.15
CA LEU A 50 3.24 3.53 10.07
C LEU A 50 3.44 2.24 9.25
N ALA A 51 2.62 1.22 9.49
CA ALA A 51 2.68 -0.03 8.73
C ALA A 51 2.38 0.19 7.23
N GLY A 52 1.34 0.97 6.91
CA GLY A 52 0.93 1.26 5.53
C GLY A 52 1.98 2.06 4.76
N VAL A 53 2.54 3.12 5.36
CA VAL A 53 3.59 3.91 4.68
C VAL A 53 4.87 3.10 4.48
N THR A 54 5.21 2.24 5.44
CA THR A 54 6.36 1.32 5.34
C THR A 54 6.14 0.31 4.22
N GLY A 55 4.98 -0.34 4.19
CA GLY A 55 4.57 -1.25 3.13
C GLY A 55 4.61 -0.59 1.75
N GLY A 56 4.09 0.64 1.63
CA GLY A 56 4.16 1.39 0.37
C GLY A 56 5.58 1.69 -0.11
N ARG A 57 6.55 1.91 0.80
CA ARG A 57 7.97 2.08 0.42
C ARG A 57 8.63 0.76 0.05
N LEU A 58 8.32 -0.31 0.78
CA LEU A 58 8.78 -1.66 0.44
C LEU A 58 8.25 -2.11 -0.93
N LEU A 59 7.00 -1.75 -1.26
CA LEU A 59 6.41 -2.06 -2.56
C LEU A 59 7.17 -1.39 -3.72
N GLU A 60 7.54 -0.12 -3.56
CA GLU A 60 8.41 0.58 -4.53
C GLU A 60 9.75 -0.14 -4.73
N LEU A 61 10.35 -0.68 -3.65
CA LEU A 61 11.57 -1.49 -3.75
C LEU A 61 11.29 -2.85 -4.39
N ALA A 62 10.16 -3.48 -4.08
CA ALA A 62 9.80 -4.83 -4.53
C ALA A 62 9.65 -4.92 -6.05
N HIS A 63 9.24 -3.85 -6.73
CA HIS A 63 9.24 -3.80 -8.21
C HIS A 63 10.62 -3.99 -8.84
N HIS A 64 11.70 -3.70 -8.11
CA HIS A 64 13.08 -3.92 -8.56
C HIS A 64 13.77 -5.07 -7.82
N GLN A 65 13.21 -5.50 -6.69
CA GLN A 65 13.73 -6.54 -5.81
C GLN A 65 12.57 -7.45 -5.36
N PRO A 66 12.08 -8.35 -6.22
CA PRO A 66 10.87 -9.15 -5.97
C PRO A 66 10.91 -9.96 -4.66
N GLN A 67 12.10 -10.31 -4.16
CA GLN A 67 12.29 -10.97 -2.87
C GLN A 67 11.75 -10.18 -1.66
N LEU A 68 11.45 -8.88 -1.82
CA LEU A 68 10.86 -8.02 -0.79
C LEU A 68 9.33 -8.07 -0.78
N ALA A 69 8.69 -8.72 -1.75
CA ALA A 69 7.23 -8.69 -1.89
C ALA A 69 6.51 -9.35 -0.70
N SER A 70 7.05 -10.42 -0.14
CA SER A 70 6.46 -11.07 1.05
C SER A 70 6.52 -10.20 2.31
N GLU A 71 7.66 -9.54 2.52
CA GLU A 71 7.81 -8.55 3.60
C GLU A 71 6.83 -7.37 3.39
N THR A 72 6.71 -6.90 2.15
CA THR A 72 5.76 -5.85 1.75
C THR A 72 4.33 -6.23 2.12
N ALA A 73 3.87 -7.41 1.69
CA ALA A 73 2.54 -7.93 1.98
C ALA A 73 2.30 -8.00 3.50
N GLY A 74 3.27 -8.49 4.27
CA GLY A 74 3.17 -8.55 5.73
C GLY A 74 2.99 -7.19 6.40
N HIS A 75 3.73 -6.16 5.96
CA HIS A 75 3.54 -4.79 6.47
C HIS A 75 2.16 -4.23 6.11
N ILE A 76 1.71 -4.42 4.88
CA ILE A 76 0.42 -3.91 4.41
C ILE A 76 -0.75 -4.63 5.10
N GLN A 77 -0.66 -5.95 5.31
CA GLN A 77 -1.67 -6.70 6.05
C GLN A 77 -1.83 -6.19 7.49
N ARG A 78 -0.72 -5.88 8.18
CA ARG A 78 -0.77 -5.25 9.51
C ARG A 78 -1.44 -3.89 9.48
N ALA A 79 -1.24 -3.12 8.41
CA ALA A 79 -1.92 -1.84 8.22
C ALA A 79 -3.44 -2.05 8.09
N ILE A 80 -3.87 -2.96 7.20
CA ILE A 80 -5.28 -3.29 6.95
C ILE A 80 -5.97 -3.75 8.24
N GLN A 81 -5.36 -4.67 8.98
CA GLN A 81 -5.93 -5.22 10.23
C GLN A 81 -6.18 -4.17 11.30
N ARG A 82 -5.38 -3.11 11.33
CA ARG A 82 -5.45 -2.04 12.34
C ARG A 82 -6.17 -0.78 11.83
N ARG A 83 -6.54 -0.74 10.55
CA ARG A 83 -7.06 0.45 9.89
C ARG A 83 -8.48 0.74 10.40
N ARG A 84 -8.69 1.95 10.90
CA ARG A 84 -10.03 2.42 11.30
C ARG A 84 -10.95 2.57 10.08
N PRO A 85 -12.26 2.25 10.18
CA PRO A 85 -13.19 2.28 9.04
C PRO A 85 -13.26 3.63 8.30
N GLN A 86 -13.08 4.75 9.01
CA GLN A 86 -13.18 6.10 8.44
C GLN A 86 -11.97 6.49 7.56
N ARG A 87 -10.91 5.66 7.52
CA ARG A 87 -9.66 5.96 6.83
C ARG A 87 -9.68 5.44 5.39
N LEU A 88 -10.75 5.75 4.65
CA LEU A 88 -11.04 5.17 3.32
C LEU A 88 -9.89 5.30 2.32
N ARG A 89 -9.26 6.48 2.24
CA ARG A 89 -8.10 6.70 1.36
C ARG A 89 -6.94 5.74 1.68
N SER A 90 -6.50 5.69 2.94
CA SER A 90 -5.40 4.80 3.33
C SER A 90 -5.80 3.34 3.17
N ALA A 91 -7.04 2.99 3.50
CA ALA A 91 -7.57 1.64 3.35
C ALA A 91 -7.61 1.16 1.89
N ALA A 92 -7.91 2.05 0.93
CA ALA A 92 -7.83 1.76 -0.49
C ALA A 92 -6.37 1.58 -0.95
N LEU A 93 -5.47 2.49 -0.56
CA LEU A 93 -4.05 2.38 -0.90
C LEU A 93 -3.40 1.11 -0.36
N ASP A 94 -3.72 0.73 0.88
CA ASP A 94 -3.22 -0.50 1.49
C ASP A 94 -3.72 -1.72 0.69
N ARG A 95 -5.01 -1.81 0.37
CA ARG A 95 -5.57 -2.95 -0.38
C ARG A 95 -4.98 -3.08 -1.78
N ILE A 96 -4.83 -1.98 -2.51
CA ILE A 96 -4.17 -2.00 -3.83
C ILE A 96 -2.72 -2.47 -3.69
N GLY A 97 -2.01 -1.94 -2.69
CA GLY A 97 -0.62 -2.33 -2.45
C GLY A 97 -0.46 -3.80 -2.07
N LEU A 98 -1.44 -4.40 -1.36
CA LEU A 98 -1.42 -5.83 -1.04
C LEU A 98 -1.62 -6.68 -2.29
N ALA A 99 -2.61 -6.34 -3.12
CA ALA A 99 -2.85 -7.02 -4.39
C ALA A 99 -1.61 -6.96 -5.29
N GLU A 100 -0.96 -5.78 -5.36
CA GLU A 100 0.26 -5.57 -6.13
C GLU A 100 1.46 -6.35 -5.57
N ALA A 101 1.60 -6.44 -4.25
CA ALA A 101 2.64 -7.28 -3.64
C ALA A 101 2.45 -8.77 -4.01
N ARG A 102 1.22 -9.29 -3.97
CA ARG A 102 0.92 -10.67 -4.40
C ARG A 102 1.18 -10.88 -5.88
N LEU A 103 0.91 -9.87 -6.70
CA LEU A 103 1.22 -9.92 -8.14
C LEU A 103 2.74 -10.04 -8.37
N ILE A 104 3.55 -9.30 -7.62
CA ILE A 104 5.02 -9.37 -7.69
C ILE A 104 5.54 -10.75 -7.23
N GLU A 105 4.87 -11.40 -6.27
CA GLU A 105 5.19 -12.77 -5.84
C GLU A 105 4.82 -13.85 -6.87
N GLY A 106 4.04 -13.48 -7.90
CA GLY A 106 3.48 -14.43 -8.87
C GLY A 106 2.21 -15.14 -8.40
N GLU A 107 1.62 -14.73 -7.27
CA GLU A 107 0.34 -15.23 -6.76
C GLU A 107 -0.83 -14.57 -7.52
N VAL A 108 -0.94 -14.82 -8.83
CA VAL A 108 -1.84 -14.10 -9.74
C VAL A 108 -3.31 -14.19 -9.33
N GLU A 109 -3.78 -15.36 -8.91
CA GLU A 109 -5.18 -15.59 -8.50
C GLU A 109 -5.51 -14.78 -7.23
N GLU A 110 -4.64 -14.82 -6.23
CA GLU A 110 -4.83 -14.08 -4.99
C GLU A 110 -4.68 -12.57 -5.20
N ALA A 111 -3.72 -12.14 -6.01
CA ALA A 111 -3.58 -10.75 -6.44
C ALA A 111 -4.84 -10.25 -7.13
N THR A 112 -5.48 -11.09 -7.96
CA THR A 112 -6.72 -10.76 -8.65
C THR A 112 -7.87 -10.60 -7.66
N ARG A 113 -8.06 -11.59 -6.78
CA ARG A 113 -9.10 -11.57 -5.76
C ARG A 113 -9.00 -10.33 -4.87
N LEU A 114 -7.80 -10.05 -4.37
CA LEU A 114 -7.51 -8.84 -3.57
C LEU A 114 -7.66 -7.55 -4.38
N GLY A 115 -7.33 -7.59 -5.68
CA GLY A 115 -7.49 -6.47 -6.59
C GLY A 115 -8.95 -6.06 -6.76
N LEU A 116 -9.87 -7.02 -6.87
CA LEU A 116 -11.31 -6.77 -6.93
C LEU A 116 -11.80 -6.12 -5.62
N ASP A 117 -11.41 -6.67 -4.46
CA ASP A 117 -11.72 -6.07 -3.15
C ASP A 117 -11.16 -4.63 -3.03
N ALA A 118 -9.98 -4.38 -3.62
CA ALA A 118 -9.34 -3.08 -3.63
C ALA A 118 -10.10 -2.06 -4.50
N VAL A 119 -10.65 -2.48 -5.64
CA VAL A 119 -11.50 -1.65 -6.51
C VAL A 119 -12.76 -1.20 -5.76
N ASP A 120 -13.48 -2.13 -5.10
CA ASP A 120 -14.69 -1.81 -4.33
C ASP A 120 -14.41 -0.80 -3.20
N THR A 121 -13.21 -0.87 -2.60
CA THR A 121 -12.78 0.10 -1.57
C THR A 121 -12.42 1.45 -2.19
N ALA A 122 -11.79 1.44 -3.37
CA ALA A 122 -11.35 2.65 -4.06
C ALA A 122 -12.52 3.51 -4.54
N GLU A 123 -13.65 2.89 -4.93
CA GLU A 123 -14.88 3.60 -5.32
C GLU A 123 -15.49 4.43 -4.17
N GLN A 124 -15.16 4.11 -2.92
CA GLN A 124 -15.68 4.81 -1.73
C GLN A 124 -14.91 6.11 -1.41
N THR A 125 -13.90 6.48 -2.20
CA THR A 125 -13.08 7.68 -1.94
C THR A 125 -12.82 8.50 -3.20
N PRO A 126 -12.99 9.84 -3.16
CA PRO A 126 -12.69 10.71 -4.31
C PRO A 126 -11.19 11.01 -4.46
N SER A 127 -10.31 10.24 -3.81
CA SER A 127 -8.88 10.57 -3.73
C SER A 127 -8.14 10.32 -5.05
N ASP A 128 -7.65 11.38 -5.70
CA ASP A 128 -6.80 11.29 -6.90
C ASP A 128 -5.60 10.35 -6.72
N ARG A 129 -4.97 10.35 -5.54
CA ARG A 129 -3.83 9.44 -5.28
C ARG A 129 -4.21 7.96 -5.39
N VAL A 130 -5.46 7.60 -5.05
CA VAL A 130 -5.98 6.23 -5.17
C VAL A 130 -6.19 5.89 -6.64
N ARG A 131 -6.76 6.81 -7.43
CA ARG A 131 -6.88 6.64 -8.89
C ARG A 131 -5.53 6.47 -9.58
N VAL A 132 -4.53 7.27 -9.21
CA VAL A 132 -3.15 7.10 -9.70
C VAL A 132 -2.63 5.71 -9.35
N LYS A 133 -2.84 5.24 -8.11
CA LYS A 133 -2.38 3.92 -7.68
C LYS A 133 -3.09 2.77 -8.40
N LEU A 134 -4.39 2.90 -8.68
CA LEU A 134 -5.13 1.94 -9.53
C LEU A 134 -4.62 1.93 -10.97
N THR A 135 -4.25 3.10 -11.51
CA THR A 135 -3.68 3.20 -12.87
C THR A 135 -2.33 2.49 -12.95
N GLU A 136 -1.45 2.71 -11.95
CA GLU A 136 -0.18 1.99 -11.81
C GLU A 136 -0.44 0.46 -11.73
N PHE A 137 -1.35 0.03 -10.86
CA PHE A 137 -1.69 -1.39 -10.69
C PHE A 137 -2.25 -2.01 -11.99
N TYR A 138 -3.16 -1.31 -12.68
CA TYR A 138 -3.68 -1.75 -13.98
C TYR A 138 -2.56 -1.98 -15.00
N ALA A 139 -1.56 -1.10 -15.07
CA ALA A 139 -0.41 -1.29 -15.94
C ALA A 139 0.41 -2.53 -15.53
N HIS A 140 0.62 -2.76 -14.24
CA HIS A 140 1.39 -3.91 -13.74
C HIS A 140 0.72 -5.26 -13.98
N THR A 141 -0.61 -5.33 -14.10
CA THR A 141 -1.32 -6.57 -14.49
C THR A 141 -1.06 -7.00 -15.94
N HIS A 142 -0.41 -6.16 -16.77
CA HIS A 142 -0.24 -6.43 -18.20
C HIS A 142 0.45 -7.77 -18.51
N ALA A 143 1.46 -8.16 -17.71
CA ALA A 143 2.19 -9.41 -17.89
C ALA A 143 1.31 -10.67 -17.70
N ALA A 144 0.16 -10.54 -17.03
CA ALA A 144 -0.79 -11.62 -16.78
C ALA A 144 -2.14 -11.40 -17.49
N ALA A 145 -2.19 -10.52 -18.51
CA ALA A 145 -3.45 -10.12 -19.15
C ALA A 145 -4.20 -11.25 -19.88
N ASP A 146 -3.52 -12.34 -20.23
CA ASP A 146 -4.13 -13.51 -20.87
C ASP A 146 -4.78 -14.47 -19.87
N VAL A 147 -4.58 -14.27 -18.57
CA VAL A 147 -5.21 -15.07 -17.52
C VAL A 147 -6.66 -14.60 -17.33
N SER A 148 -7.63 -15.51 -17.42
CA SER A 148 -9.07 -15.18 -17.40
C SER A 148 -9.49 -14.36 -16.17
N VAL A 149 -9.01 -14.74 -14.98
CA VAL A 149 -9.32 -13.99 -13.75
C VAL A 149 -8.74 -12.58 -13.77
N VAL A 150 -7.57 -12.38 -14.39
CA VAL A 150 -6.95 -11.05 -14.54
C VAL A 150 -7.73 -10.20 -15.54
N GLN A 151 -8.33 -10.79 -16.57
CA GLN A 151 -9.19 -10.07 -17.52
C GLN A 151 -10.41 -9.47 -16.83
N GLU A 152 -11.03 -10.20 -15.89
CA GLU A 152 -12.13 -9.68 -15.06
C GLU A 152 -11.68 -8.47 -14.24
N LEU A 153 -10.56 -8.60 -13.51
CA LEU A 153 -9.99 -7.49 -12.74
C LEU A 153 -9.68 -6.27 -13.63
N ARG A 154 -9.09 -6.50 -14.80
CA ARG A 154 -8.75 -5.43 -15.75
C ARG A 154 -10.01 -4.73 -16.28
N GLY A 155 -11.11 -5.45 -16.50
CA GLY A 155 -12.40 -4.87 -16.83
C GLY A 155 -12.91 -3.93 -15.74
N ARG A 156 -12.97 -4.42 -14.49
CA ARG A 156 -13.38 -3.60 -13.33
C ARG A 156 -12.50 -2.37 -13.12
N LEU A 157 -11.18 -2.52 -13.25
CA LEU A 157 -10.24 -1.40 -13.18
C LEU A 157 -10.49 -0.38 -14.29
N HIS A 158 -10.75 -0.82 -15.52
CA HIS A 158 -11.03 0.07 -16.64
C HIS A 158 -12.31 0.88 -16.42
N ASP A 159 -13.38 0.25 -15.93
CA ASP A 159 -14.66 0.92 -15.66
C ASP A 159 -14.49 2.04 -14.63
N VAL A 160 -13.82 1.74 -13.50
CA VAL A 160 -13.59 2.72 -12.42
C VAL A 160 -12.69 3.87 -12.87
N LEU A 161 -11.64 3.58 -13.64
CA LEU A 161 -10.72 4.60 -14.13
C LEU A 161 -11.37 5.49 -15.21
N SER A 162 -12.26 4.94 -16.03
CA SER A 162 -12.97 5.66 -17.10
C SER A 162 -14.16 6.47 -16.61
N ALA A 163 -14.75 6.09 -15.47
CA ALA A 163 -15.78 6.90 -14.82
C ALA A 163 -15.20 8.29 -14.45
N ARG A 164 -15.90 9.36 -14.84
CA ARG A 164 -15.54 10.73 -14.43
C ARG A 164 -15.56 10.81 -12.89
N PRO A 165 -14.52 11.38 -12.24
CA PRO A 165 -14.61 11.67 -10.81
C PRO A 165 -15.78 12.64 -10.59
N ALA A 166 -16.62 12.30 -9.60
CA ALA A 166 -17.76 13.12 -9.18
C ALA A 166 -17.30 14.45 -8.56
#